data_AF-A0A358U992-F1
#
_entry.id   AF-A0A358U992-F1
#
_cell.length_a   1.000
_cell.length_b   1.000
_cell.length_c   1.000
_cell.angle_alpha   90.00
_cell.angle_beta   90.00
_cell.angle_gamma   90.00
#
_symmetry.space_group_name_H-M   'P 1'
#
loop_
_entity.id
_entity.type
_entity.pdbx_description
1 polymer ?
#
loop_
_entity_poly.entity_id
_entity_poly.type
_entity_poly.pdbx_seq_one_letter_code
_entity_poly.pdbx_strand_id
1 'polypeptide(L)'
;MFSDVEIKLMKRNKLFFSRDSQCLQELINLIQLQKHRTIVMWALDCAKLPLEQFEAKYPDERRPRTCLELCEAWARGKIKMPMAKQAILDSHAVAKKIDDSEYGALCHAIGHAGATVHVETHALGLPIYELTAIVIKYGKDDFSKPVSEKINYYYNRLLYWQENTEKLGLAWADFLLNDTSPNKERLLSEKRKLKQQRL
;
A
#
# COMPACT_ATOMS: atom_id res chain seq x y z
N MET A 1 -3.86 21.12 3.05
CA MET A 1 -3.24 19.83 2.65
C MET A 1 -4.27 18.72 2.47
N PHE A 2 -5.29 18.63 3.33
CA PHE A 2 -6.27 17.52 3.36
C PHE A 2 -7.69 17.89 2.92
N SER A 3 -7.85 18.92 2.08
CA SER A 3 -9.18 19.40 1.67
C SER A 3 -10.03 18.32 0.98
N ASP A 4 -9.42 17.41 0.22
CA ASP A 4 -10.14 16.28 -0.40
C ASP A 4 -10.65 15.27 0.64
N VAL A 5 -9.89 15.04 1.72
CA VAL A 5 -10.27 14.17 2.83
C VAL A 5 -11.44 14.77 3.60
N GLU A 6 -11.38 16.07 3.93
CA GLU A 6 -12.44 16.81 4.61
C GLU A 6 -13.77 16.75 3.83
N ILE A 7 -13.71 16.98 2.51
CA ILE A 7 -14.89 16.87 1.63
C ILE A 7 -15.45 15.45 1.65
N LYS A 8 -14.60 14.42 1.58
CA LYS A 8 -15.03 13.02 1.60
C LYS A 8 -15.62 12.61 2.95
N LEU A 9 -15.12 13.16 4.05
CA LEU A 9 -15.70 13.00 5.39
C LEU A 9 -17.09 13.62 5.48
N MET A 10 -17.28 14.85 5.00
CA MET A 10 -18.60 15.51 4.95
C MET A 10 -19.61 14.71 4.13
N LYS A 11 -19.15 14.07 3.05
CA LYS A 11 -19.97 13.20 2.19
C LYS A 11 -20.14 11.77 2.72
N ARG A 12 -19.61 11.45 3.90
CA ARG A 12 -19.66 10.11 4.53
C ARG A 12 -19.12 8.98 3.63
N ASN A 13 -18.07 9.28 2.86
CA ASN A 13 -17.39 8.25 2.08
C ASN A 13 -16.70 7.23 3.00
N LYS A 14 -16.42 6.04 2.46
CA LYS A 14 -15.67 4.98 3.18
C LYS A 14 -14.17 4.99 2.91
N LEU A 15 -13.73 5.76 1.91
CA LEU A 15 -12.34 5.88 1.50
C LEU A 15 -12.01 7.36 1.32
N PHE A 16 -10.95 7.81 2.00
CA PHE A 16 -10.66 9.24 2.11
C PHE A 16 -9.50 9.70 1.23
N PHE A 17 -8.64 8.80 0.78
CA PHE A 17 -7.49 9.12 -0.04
C PHE A 17 -7.64 8.55 -1.46
N SER A 18 -6.98 9.18 -2.41
CA SER A 18 -6.94 8.76 -3.80
C SER A 18 -5.60 9.15 -4.44
N ARG A 19 -5.36 8.68 -5.66
CA ARG A 19 -4.19 9.10 -6.47
C ARG A 19 -4.11 10.61 -6.71
N ASP A 20 -5.22 11.32 -6.52
CA ASP A 20 -5.31 12.76 -6.72
C ASP A 20 -5.25 13.53 -5.39
N SER A 21 -5.09 12.83 -4.25
CA SER A 21 -4.90 13.49 -2.96
C SER A 21 -3.59 14.27 -2.98
N GLN A 22 -3.66 15.58 -2.74
CA GLN A 22 -2.51 16.47 -2.83
C GLN A 22 -1.40 16.06 -1.86
N CYS A 23 -1.77 15.61 -0.67
CA CYS A 23 -0.85 15.13 0.37
C CYS A 23 -0.03 13.90 -0.04
N LEU A 24 -0.45 13.14 -1.06
CA LEU A 24 0.26 11.94 -1.52
C LEU A 24 1.14 12.18 -2.74
N GLN A 25 1.13 13.37 -3.36
CA GLN A 25 1.78 13.57 -4.66
C GLN A 25 3.30 13.39 -4.60
N GLU A 26 3.97 13.83 -3.53
CA GLU A 26 5.41 13.64 -3.38
C GLU A 26 5.79 12.16 -3.25
N LEU A 27 5.04 11.41 -2.43
CA LEU A 27 5.22 9.96 -2.31
C LEU A 27 4.94 9.24 -3.64
N ILE A 28 3.86 9.60 -4.34
CA ILE A 28 3.50 9.04 -5.64
C ILE A 28 4.60 9.31 -6.67
N ASN A 29 5.17 10.52 -6.70
CA ASN A 29 6.29 10.85 -7.58
C ASN A 29 7.51 10.00 -7.26
N LEU A 30 7.84 9.81 -5.99
CA LEU A 30 8.96 8.96 -5.59
C LEU A 30 8.73 7.49 -5.99
N ILE A 31 7.53 6.94 -5.78
CA ILE A 31 7.13 5.58 -6.18
C ILE A 31 7.36 5.36 -7.69
N GLN A 32 6.98 6.32 -8.53
CA GLN A 32 7.09 6.22 -9.99
C GLN A 32 8.53 6.12 -10.51
N LEU A 33 9.52 6.52 -9.70
CA LEU A 33 10.94 6.46 -10.05
C LEU A 33 11.60 5.14 -9.63
N GLN A 34 10.92 4.34 -8.82
CA GLN A 34 11.52 3.14 -8.25
C GLN A 34 11.41 1.94 -9.17
N LYS A 35 12.41 1.07 -9.06
CA LYS A 35 12.34 -0.30 -9.57
C LYS A 35 11.27 -1.10 -8.81
N HIS A 36 10.71 -2.12 -9.46
CA HIS A 36 9.66 -2.96 -8.87
C HIS A 36 10.11 -3.58 -7.54
N ARG A 37 11.33 -4.13 -7.46
CA ARG A 37 11.89 -4.73 -6.23
C ARG A 37 11.93 -3.77 -5.05
N THR A 38 12.31 -2.52 -5.29
CA THR A 38 12.37 -1.48 -4.25
C THR A 38 10.98 -1.21 -3.67
N ILE A 39 9.97 -1.13 -4.54
CA ILE A 39 8.58 -0.90 -4.11
C ILE A 39 8.04 -2.11 -3.35
N VAL A 40 8.39 -3.33 -3.78
CA VAL A 40 8.03 -4.57 -3.06
C VAL A 40 8.61 -4.56 -1.65
N MET A 41 9.91 -4.29 -1.49
CA MET A 41 10.53 -4.20 -0.16
C MET A 41 9.85 -3.13 0.70
N TRP A 42 9.64 -1.96 0.13
CA TRP A 42 8.98 -0.85 0.83
C TRP A 42 7.57 -1.21 1.29
N ALA A 43 6.75 -1.79 0.41
CA ALA A 43 5.37 -2.12 0.73
C ALA A 43 5.27 -3.21 1.80
N LEU A 44 6.01 -4.32 1.65
CA LEU A 44 5.99 -5.43 2.60
C LEU A 44 6.54 -5.02 3.97
N ASP A 45 7.58 -4.17 3.99
CA ASP A 45 8.15 -3.65 5.23
C ASP A 45 7.21 -2.66 5.93
N CYS A 46 6.64 -1.70 5.19
CA CYS A 46 5.72 -0.72 5.76
C CYS A 46 4.43 -1.36 6.27
N ALA A 47 4.00 -2.47 5.68
CA ALA A 47 2.81 -3.22 6.09
C ALA A 47 2.97 -3.99 7.41
N LYS A 48 4.17 -4.08 7.99
CA LYS A 48 4.37 -4.69 9.31
C LYS A 48 3.65 -3.91 10.42
N LEU A 49 3.72 -2.58 10.39
CA LEU A 49 3.04 -1.73 11.38
C LEU A 49 1.50 -1.88 11.37
N PRO A 50 0.79 -1.79 10.24
CA PRO A 50 -0.65 -2.03 10.23
C PRO A 50 -1.00 -3.50 10.55
N LEU A 51 -0.12 -4.46 10.24
CA LEU A 51 -0.30 -5.86 10.66
C LEU A 51 -0.22 -5.99 12.19
N GLU A 52 0.81 -5.43 12.82
CA GLU A 52 0.97 -5.44 14.27
C GLU A 52 -0.24 -4.79 14.97
N GLN A 53 -0.70 -3.64 14.46
CA GLN A 53 -1.92 -3.00 14.96
C GLN A 53 -3.14 -3.90 14.80
N PHE A 54 -3.30 -4.53 13.63
CA PHE A 54 -4.42 -5.43 13.36
C PHE A 54 -4.45 -6.62 14.32
N GLU A 55 -3.31 -7.27 14.51
CA GLU A 55 -3.17 -8.46 15.36
C GLU A 55 -3.31 -8.18 16.85
N ALA A 56 -2.97 -6.96 17.29
CA ALA A 56 -3.22 -6.55 18.67
C ALA A 56 -4.72 -6.58 19.02
N LYS A 57 -5.62 -6.36 18.04
CA LYS A 57 -7.08 -6.44 18.24
C LYS A 57 -7.68 -7.78 17.82
N TYR A 58 -7.19 -8.38 16.74
CA TYR A 58 -7.69 -9.64 16.18
C TYR A 58 -6.58 -10.71 16.12
N PRO A 59 -6.08 -11.21 17.27
CA PRO A 59 -4.92 -12.11 17.30
C PRO A 59 -5.15 -13.46 16.60
N ASP A 60 -6.40 -13.92 16.57
CA ASP A 60 -6.78 -15.20 15.95
C ASP A 60 -7.05 -15.09 14.44
N GLU A 61 -7.19 -13.87 13.90
CA GLU A 61 -7.43 -13.66 12.47
C GLU A 61 -6.11 -13.60 11.70
N ARG A 62 -5.61 -14.78 11.33
CA ARG A 62 -4.27 -14.95 10.74
C ARG A 62 -4.15 -14.56 9.27
N ARG A 63 -5.26 -14.36 8.54
CA ARG A 63 -5.25 -14.14 7.08
C ARG A 63 -4.38 -12.94 6.64
N PRO A 64 -4.37 -11.77 7.31
CA PRO A 64 -3.51 -10.65 6.93
C PRO A 64 -2.01 -10.97 7.08
N ARG A 65 -1.61 -11.70 8.12
CA ARG A 65 -0.22 -12.18 8.27
C ARG A 65 0.16 -13.16 7.17
N THR A 66 -0.68 -14.17 6.96
CA THR A 66 -0.47 -15.17 5.91
C THR A 66 -0.35 -14.52 4.52
N CYS A 67 -1.09 -13.45 4.26
CA CYS A 67 -0.94 -12.65 3.05
C CYS A 67 0.49 -12.10 2.89
N LEU A 68 1.05 -11.42 3.91
CA LEU A 68 2.40 -10.88 3.82
C LEU A 68 3.47 -11.97 3.69
N GLU A 69 3.36 -13.05 4.46
CA GLU A 69 4.31 -14.17 4.42
C GLU A 69 4.35 -14.85 3.05
N LEU A 70 3.19 -15.12 2.45
CA LEU A 70 3.12 -15.73 1.12
C LEU A 70 3.52 -14.75 0.01
N CYS A 71 3.25 -13.45 0.15
CA CYS A 71 3.71 -12.46 -0.80
C CYS A 71 5.23 -12.29 -0.74
N GLU A 72 5.85 -12.30 0.44
CA GLU A 72 7.31 -12.34 0.59
C GLU A 72 7.87 -13.62 -0.06
N ALA A 73 7.31 -14.80 0.25
CA ALA A 73 7.75 -16.05 -0.37
C ALA A 73 7.64 -16.03 -1.91
N TRP A 74 6.57 -15.43 -2.45
CA TRP A 74 6.39 -15.26 -3.88
C TRP A 74 7.41 -14.28 -4.48
N ALA A 75 7.67 -13.14 -3.82
CA ALA A 75 8.69 -12.19 -4.25
C ALA A 75 10.09 -12.83 -4.30
N ARG A 76 10.36 -13.81 -3.42
CA ARG A 76 11.59 -14.61 -3.40
C ARG A 76 11.59 -15.79 -4.38
N GLY A 77 10.54 -15.99 -5.18
CA GLY A 77 10.43 -17.10 -6.13
C GLY A 77 10.20 -18.47 -5.47
N LYS A 78 9.88 -18.53 -4.18
CA LYS A 78 9.68 -19.79 -3.43
C LYS A 78 8.33 -20.45 -3.70
N ILE A 79 7.33 -19.67 -4.10
CA ILE A 79 5.99 -20.15 -4.44
C ILE A 79 5.50 -19.46 -5.73
N LYS A 80 4.42 -20.01 -6.32
CA LYS A 80 3.78 -19.44 -7.51
C LYS A 80 2.72 -18.42 -7.14
N MET A 81 2.48 -17.47 -8.05
CA MET A 81 1.48 -16.40 -7.91
C MET A 81 0.11 -16.86 -7.38
N PRO A 82 -0.51 -17.96 -7.84
CA PRO A 82 -1.87 -18.31 -7.38
C PRO A 82 -1.99 -18.46 -5.86
N MET A 83 -0.95 -18.96 -5.18
CA MET A 83 -0.95 -19.11 -3.73
C MET A 83 -0.95 -17.75 -3.02
N ALA A 84 -0.07 -16.83 -3.43
CA ALA A 84 -0.03 -15.48 -2.88
C ALA A 84 -1.31 -14.69 -3.22
N LYS A 85 -1.84 -14.84 -4.45
CA LYS A 85 -3.09 -14.22 -4.89
C LYS A 85 -4.26 -14.63 -4.00
N GLN A 86 -4.39 -15.92 -3.69
CA GLN A 86 -5.46 -16.39 -2.81
C GLN A 86 -5.33 -15.73 -1.43
N ALA A 87 -4.13 -15.67 -0.87
CA ALA A 87 -3.88 -15.05 0.44
C ALA A 87 -4.19 -13.54 0.46
N ILE A 88 -3.88 -12.82 -0.63
CA ILE A 88 -4.27 -11.40 -0.80
C ILE A 88 -5.79 -11.25 -0.77
N LEU A 89 -6.51 -12.08 -1.53
CA LEU A 89 -7.98 -12.06 -1.56
C LEU A 89 -8.57 -12.41 -0.19
N ASP A 90 -7.97 -13.37 0.51
CA ASP A 90 -8.40 -13.78 1.84
C ASP A 90 -8.21 -12.67 2.88
N SER A 91 -7.12 -11.89 2.79
CA SER A 91 -6.90 -10.68 3.59
C SER A 91 -7.99 -9.64 3.32
N HIS A 92 -8.29 -9.35 2.05
CA HIS A 92 -9.40 -8.44 1.70
C HIS A 92 -10.76 -8.93 2.19
N ALA A 93 -10.99 -10.25 2.17
CA ALA A 93 -12.24 -10.83 2.63
C ALA A 93 -12.44 -10.68 4.15
N VAL A 94 -11.39 -10.46 4.95
CA VAL A 94 -11.53 -10.15 6.38
C VAL A 94 -12.37 -8.90 6.60
N ALA A 95 -12.14 -7.84 5.81
CA ALA A 95 -12.83 -6.55 5.94
C ALA A 95 -14.36 -6.64 5.77
N LYS A 96 -14.87 -7.71 5.17
CA LYS A 96 -16.31 -7.99 5.05
C LYS A 96 -16.88 -8.80 6.22
N LYS A 97 -16.02 -9.47 6.99
CA LYS A 97 -16.41 -10.33 8.11
C LYS A 97 -16.31 -9.61 9.45
N ILE A 98 -15.38 -8.66 9.58
CA ILE A 98 -15.27 -7.83 10.78
C ILE A 98 -16.17 -6.60 10.63
N ASP A 99 -17.01 -6.33 11.62
CA ASP A 99 -17.84 -5.11 11.68
C ASP A 99 -17.03 -3.95 12.26
N ASP A 100 -15.92 -3.63 11.59
CA ASP A 100 -14.93 -2.68 12.06
C ASP A 100 -14.27 -1.97 10.87
N SER A 101 -14.65 -0.71 10.66
CA SER A 101 -14.24 0.06 9.49
C SER A 101 -12.75 0.44 9.51
N GLU A 102 -12.19 0.73 10.69
CA GLU A 102 -10.76 1.02 10.86
C GLU A 102 -9.95 -0.22 10.49
N TYR A 103 -10.27 -1.36 11.10
CA TYR A 103 -9.48 -2.58 10.92
C TYR A 103 -9.75 -3.24 9.57
N GLY A 104 -10.95 -3.07 9.00
CA GLY A 104 -11.24 -3.46 7.63
C GLY A 104 -10.39 -2.68 6.61
N ALA A 105 -10.15 -1.38 6.86
CA ALA A 105 -9.21 -0.61 6.06
C ALA A 105 -7.77 -1.11 6.23
N LEU A 106 -7.32 -1.48 7.44
CA LEU A 106 -6.00 -2.11 7.62
C LEU A 106 -5.86 -3.41 6.83
N CYS A 107 -6.87 -4.28 6.80
CA CYS A 107 -6.86 -5.51 5.98
C CYS A 107 -6.70 -5.21 4.49
N HIS A 108 -7.35 -4.16 3.98
CA HIS A 108 -7.16 -3.72 2.60
C HIS A 108 -5.76 -3.17 2.35
N ALA A 109 -5.22 -2.39 3.29
CA ALA A 109 -3.87 -1.86 3.20
C ALA A 109 -2.82 -2.97 3.12
N ILE A 110 -2.92 -3.98 3.99
CA ILE A 110 -2.04 -5.16 4.03
C ILE A 110 -2.16 -5.99 2.74
N GLY A 111 -3.38 -6.23 2.26
CA GLY A 111 -3.58 -6.94 1.00
C GLY A 111 -3.00 -6.20 -0.22
N HIS A 112 -3.12 -4.88 -0.25
CA HIS A 112 -2.50 -4.05 -1.30
C HIS A 112 -0.97 -4.05 -1.22
N ALA A 113 -0.41 -4.05 -0.02
CA ALA A 113 1.02 -4.20 0.17
C ALA A 113 1.52 -5.54 -0.41
N GLY A 114 0.82 -6.66 -0.12
CA GLY A 114 1.11 -7.96 -0.73
C GLY A 114 0.95 -7.96 -2.27
N ALA A 115 -0.14 -7.37 -2.78
CA ALA A 115 -0.42 -7.27 -4.21
C ALA A 115 0.61 -6.43 -5.00
N THR A 116 1.43 -5.64 -4.32
CA THR A 116 2.56 -4.92 -4.93
C THR A 116 3.55 -5.85 -5.60
N VAL A 117 3.68 -7.09 -5.09
CA VAL A 117 4.50 -8.14 -5.73
C VAL A 117 4.00 -8.44 -7.14
N HIS A 118 2.70 -8.33 -7.39
CA HIS A 118 2.14 -8.54 -8.72
C HIS A 118 2.45 -7.40 -9.69
N VAL A 119 2.24 -6.16 -9.25
CA VAL A 119 2.42 -4.95 -10.05
C VAL A 119 2.51 -3.73 -9.14
N GLU A 120 3.34 -2.77 -9.53
CA GLU A 120 3.70 -1.57 -8.77
C GLU A 120 2.49 -0.68 -8.45
N THR A 121 1.44 -0.72 -9.26
CA THR A 121 0.23 0.10 -9.06
C THR A 121 -0.55 -0.24 -7.80
N HIS A 122 -0.37 -1.45 -7.24
CA HIS A 122 -0.98 -1.82 -5.96
C HIS A 122 -0.32 -1.13 -4.76
N ALA A 123 0.92 -0.67 -4.90
CA ALA A 123 1.71 -0.06 -3.83
C ALA A 123 0.99 1.11 -3.16
N LEU A 124 0.29 1.93 -3.94
CA LEU A 124 -0.44 3.08 -3.42
C LEU A 124 -1.71 2.69 -2.63
N GLY A 125 -2.18 1.45 -2.76
CA GLY A 125 -3.28 0.97 -1.94
C GLY A 125 -2.93 0.90 -0.45
N LEU A 126 -1.67 0.59 -0.11
CA LEU A 126 -1.20 0.60 1.29
C LEU A 126 -1.46 1.96 1.97
N PRO A 127 -0.87 3.09 1.51
CA PRO A 127 -1.12 4.39 2.13
C PRO A 127 -2.58 4.83 2.00
N ILE A 128 -3.27 4.56 0.88
CA ILE A 128 -4.67 4.98 0.73
C ILE A 128 -5.57 4.38 1.83
N TYR A 129 -5.40 3.09 2.12
CA TYR A 129 -6.23 2.41 3.11
C TYR A 129 -5.75 2.58 4.54
N GLU A 130 -4.43 2.52 4.80
CA GLU A 130 -3.92 2.72 6.17
C GLU A 130 -4.16 4.16 6.65
N LEU A 131 -3.99 5.17 5.79
CA LEU A 131 -4.33 6.55 6.14
C LEU A 131 -5.84 6.72 6.34
N THR A 132 -6.68 5.99 5.59
CA THR A 132 -8.13 5.96 5.83
C THR A 132 -8.43 5.40 7.23
N ALA A 133 -7.75 4.32 7.65
CA ALA A 133 -7.87 3.78 9.01
C ALA A 133 -7.47 4.81 10.08
N ILE A 134 -6.39 5.56 9.86
CA ILE A 134 -5.96 6.64 10.75
C ILE A 134 -7.04 7.74 10.85
N VAL A 135 -7.62 8.16 9.73
CA VAL A 135 -8.71 9.15 9.76
C VAL A 135 -9.93 8.64 10.53
N ILE A 136 -10.29 7.36 10.39
CA ILE A 136 -11.39 6.75 11.16
C ILE A 136 -11.08 6.76 12.65
N LYS A 137 -9.86 6.35 13.02
CA LYS A 137 -9.41 6.26 14.42
C LYS A 137 -9.40 7.61 15.15
N TYR A 138 -8.87 8.65 14.50
CA TYR A 138 -8.70 9.97 15.13
C TYR A 138 -9.88 10.91 14.88
N GLY A 139 -10.74 10.63 13.90
CA GLY A 139 -11.86 11.48 13.56
C GLY A 139 -11.45 12.77 12.85
N LYS A 140 -12.46 13.57 12.46
CA LYS A 140 -12.31 14.74 11.59
C LYS A 140 -11.41 15.84 12.15
N ASP A 141 -11.33 15.97 13.48
CA ASP A 141 -10.68 17.11 14.14
C ASP A 141 -9.19 16.84 14.40
N ASP A 142 -8.80 15.57 14.57
CA ASP A 142 -7.45 15.20 15.05
C ASP A 142 -6.62 14.37 14.05
N PHE A 143 -7.17 13.98 12.90
CA PHE A 143 -6.45 13.11 11.95
C PHE A 143 -5.23 13.75 11.28
N SER A 144 -5.19 15.09 11.16
CA SER A 144 -4.25 15.78 10.28
C SER A 144 -2.78 15.53 10.65
N LYS A 145 -2.47 15.52 11.95
CA LYS A 145 -1.11 15.26 12.45
C LYS A 145 -0.66 13.81 12.21
N PRO A 146 -1.38 12.77 12.68
CA PRO A 146 -0.96 11.39 12.47
C PRO A 146 -0.93 10.99 10.98
N VAL A 147 -1.80 11.55 10.14
CA VAL A 147 -1.73 11.34 8.68
C VAL A 147 -0.44 11.92 8.10
N SER A 148 -0.09 13.16 8.45
CA SER A 148 1.16 13.80 7.98
C SER A 148 2.39 13.00 8.42
N GLU A 149 2.44 12.59 9.69
CA GLU A 149 3.53 11.77 10.23
C GLU A 149 3.66 10.43 9.49
N LYS A 150 2.53 9.79 9.18
CA LYS A 150 2.53 8.51 8.45
C LYS A 150 2.95 8.66 6.99
N ILE A 151 2.56 9.74 6.30
CA ILE A 151 3.04 10.03 4.94
C ILE A 151 4.55 10.24 4.94
N ASN A 152 5.08 10.99 5.91
CA ASN A 152 6.53 11.19 6.06
C ASN A 152 7.26 9.87 6.35
N TYR A 153 6.69 9.00 7.19
CA TYR A 153 7.21 7.66 7.44
C TYR A 153 7.32 6.86 6.13
N TYR A 154 6.26 6.81 5.32
CA TYR A 154 6.29 6.11 4.03
C TYR A 154 7.36 6.65 3.10
N TYR A 155 7.46 7.98 2.98
CA TYR A 155 8.45 8.63 2.12
C TYR A 155 9.87 8.28 2.55
N ASN A 156 10.19 8.40 3.84
CA ASN A 156 11.51 8.09 4.39
C ASN A 156 11.86 6.60 4.28
N ARG A 157 10.90 5.69 4.49
CA ARG A 157 11.12 4.26 4.24
C ARG A 157 11.37 3.98 2.76
N LEU A 158 10.73 4.70 1.84
CA LEU A 158 10.96 4.50 0.41
C LEU A 158 12.36 4.95 0.02
N LEU A 159 12.84 6.08 0.54
CA LEU A 159 14.24 6.52 0.37
C LEU A 159 15.23 5.48 0.92
N TYR A 160 14.96 4.94 2.11
CA TYR A 160 15.78 3.85 2.66
C TYR A 160 15.84 2.66 1.70
N TRP A 161 14.70 2.19 1.19
CA TRP A 161 14.68 1.03 0.30
C TRP A 161 15.30 1.35 -1.07
N GLN A 162 15.16 2.56 -1.58
CA GLN A 162 15.85 3.03 -2.80
C GLN A 162 17.37 2.83 -2.67
N GLU A 163 17.95 3.15 -1.52
CA GLU A 163 19.39 3.05 -1.30
C GLU A 163 19.87 1.65 -0.93
N ASN A 164 19.00 0.80 -0.37
CA ASN A 164 19.41 -0.46 0.28
C ASN A 164 18.97 -1.73 -0.46
N THR A 165 17.95 -1.69 -1.32
CA THR A 165 17.38 -2.90 -1.94
C THR A 165 18.43 -3.74 -2.68
N GLU A 166 19.27 -3.10 -3.50
CA GLU A 166 20.29 -3.81 -4.30
C GLU A 166 21.49 -4.26 -3.46
N LYS A 167 21.72 -3.66 -2.28
CA LYS A 167 22.87 -3.98 -1.41
C LYS A 167 22.69 -5.31 -0.65
N LEU A 168 21.46 -5.75 -0.49
CA LEU A 168 21.14 -6.91 0.35
C LEU A 168 21.38 -8.27 -0.33
N GLY A 169 21.65 -8.30 -1.65
CA GLY A 169 21.93 -9.54 -2.38
C GLY A 169 20.81 -10.58 -2.28
N LEU A 170 19.56 -10.14 -2.12
CA LEU A 170 18.42 -11.04 -1.92
C LEU A 170 18.07 -11.81 -3.18
N ALA A 171 17.60 -13.05 -3.01
CA ALA A 171 16.97 -13.80 -4.09
C ALA A 171 15.63 -13.14 -4.49
N TRP A 172 15.31 -13.20 -5.77
CA TRP A 172 14.08 -12.64 -6.35
C TRP A 172 13.47 -13.60 -7.35
N ALA A 173 12.15 -13.58 -7.48
CA ALA A 173 11.48 -14.20 -8.61
C ALA A 173 11.91 -13.52 -9.92
N ASP A 174 12.11 -14.30 -10.99
CA ASP A 174 12.67 -13.81 -12.27
C ASP A 174 11.94 -12.59 -12.83
N PHE A 175 10.61 -12.54 -12.70
CA PHE A 175 9.82 -11.43 -13.21
C PHE A 175 10.10 -10.10 -12.50
N LEU A 176 10.54 -10.14 -11.23
CA LEU A 176 10.96 -8.96 -10.47
C LEU A 176 12.35 -8.49 -10.86
N LEU A 177 13.15 -9.29 -11.58
CA LEU A 177 14.48 -8.91 -12.07
C LEU A 177 14.40 -8.10 -13.38
N ASN A 178 13.22 -7.99 -14.00
CA ASN A 178 13.05 -7.27 -15.25
C ASN A 178 12.99 -5.74 -15.05
N ASP A 179 14.14 -5.09 -15.14
CA ASP A 179 14.25 -3.62 -15.03
C ASP A 179 14.05 -2.89 -16.38
N THR A 180 13.75 -3.60 -17.47
CA THR A 180 13.59 -2.98 -18.82
C THR A 180 12.24 -2.29 -18.99
N SER A 181 11.23 -2.73 -18.24
CA SER A 181 9.90 -2.11 -18.28
C SER A 181 9.85 -0.89 -17.38
N PRO A 182 9.29 0.25 -17.86
CA PRO A 182 9.05 1.37 -16.98
C PRO A 182 8.02 1.00 -15.92
N ASN A 183 8.17 1.62 -14.75
CA ASN A 183 7.29 1.48 -13.60
C ASN A 183 5.81 1.64 -14.02
N LYS A 184 4.96 0.68 -13.65
CA LYS A 184 3.55 0.68 -14.08
C LYS A 184 2.71 1.82 -13.48
N GLU A 185 3.05 2.33 -12.29
CA GLU A 185 2.38 3.51 -11.72
C GLU A 185 2.77 4.79 -12.48
N ARG A 186 3.99 4.86 -13.01
CA ARG A 186 4.40 5.95 -13.90
C ARG A 186 3.59 5.96 -15.19
N LEU A 187 3.50 4.80 -15.86
CA LEU A 187 2.70 4.66 -17.08
C LEU A 187 1.22 5.00 -16.85
N LEU A 188 0.68 4.57 -15.70
CA LEU A 188 -0.70 4.90 -15.31
C LEU A 188 -0.87 6.41 -15.14
N SER A 189 0.07 7.07 -14.47
CA SER A 189 0.04 8.51 -14.23
C SER A 189 0.12 9.32 -15.54
N GLU A 190 1.02 8.94 -16.45
CA GLU A 190 1.13 9.53 -17.79
C GLU A 190 -0.17 9.38 -18.58
N LYS A 191 -0.76 8.18 -18.61
CA LYS A 191 -2.04 7.92 -19.28
C LYS A 191 -3.19 8.76 -18.70
N ARG A 192 -3.23 8.94 -17.37
CA ARG A 192 -4.25 9.77 -16.70
C ARG A 192 -4.12 11.24 -17.08
N LYS A 193 -2.90 11.78 -17.10
CA LYS A 193 -2.63 13.17 -17.53
C LYS A 193 -3.06 13.43 -18.98
N LEU A 194 -2.72 12.51 -19.89
CA LEU A 194 -3.14 12.61 -21.30
C LEU A 194 -4.66 12.61 -21.46
N LYS A 195 -5.39 11.84 -20.65
CA LYS A 195 -6.86 11.82 -20.70
C LYS A 195 -7.47 13.14 -20.21
N GLN A 196 -6.88 13.77 -19.19
CA GLN A 196 -7.35 15.05 -18.65
C GLN A 196 -7.11 16.21 -19.63
N GLN A 197 -6.03 16.18 -20.40
CA GLN A 197 -5.73 17.20 -21.42
C GLN A 197 -6.64 17.11 -22.66
N ARG A 198 -7.40 16.02 -22.81
CA ARG A 198 -8.33 15.77 -23.93
C ARG A 198 -9.78 16.09 -23.57
N LEU A 199 -10.06 16.44 -22.32
CA LEU A 199 -11.38 16.84 -21.81
C LEU A 199 -11.42 18.36 -21.66
#